data_AF-A0A246GFE5-F1
#
_entry.id   AF-A0A246GFE5-F1
#
_cell.length_a   1.000
_cell.length_b   1.000
_cell.length_c   1.000
_cell.angle_alpha   90.00
_cell.angle_beta   90.00
_cell.angle_gamma   90.00
#
_symmetry.space_group_name_H-M   'P 1'
#
loop_
_entity.id
_entity.type
_entity.pdbx_description
1 polymer ?
#
loop_
_entity_poly.entity_id
_entity_poly.type
_entity_poly.pdbx_seq_one_letter_code
_entity_poly.pdbx_strand_id
1 'polypeptide(L)'
;MTRIRNVGGKITETTKGNDVWYAKEDIVLNSLKTVSFKGDEKGVSYGKPESYKQKAKVLSIQSELYFHNNQELKVPYLITPSPKIKFKSSKPFIAGVRSIFGNDIKHTAAKKLMQNILSNSLPRPKWIINNSLSEKQGGFYLNKQIHLNEQLIIESEKNPEKAWLLFRVIMEEIGHFIDDLLRNTFDDIGGDDSKDEGVLFTSDFIKFNDLLNKDFEFAEVKIQDENENIRTFTLKVNKSDPSIESKAKDLLFVEKNEDDHGEVVLKNGDKIVVEFFKIRGGGAIHEDITKKAAKIAGVKYDFRLDEGCAWPDVPCGNEDSIETCYYDTWRNEHKKGTLAYESHHGSKQFWHSMAPTGKNTNKQVVNLIVDQAKKWFKKGLDVSGDDGLFHIGKILHMVQDSYSLSHVQRHTDNKVIQFQSYEAQDPDKHGNPDKDGESKGAQDAFLASVWILTFYKGIKEVVSKESKKEEKERITNNALLELEKYFTNSIYPILGGRENIIAGGSLEAYKKKTEKQISPSEKK
;
A
#
# COMPACT_ATOMS: atom_id res chain seq x y z
N MET A 1 -28.63 -7.77 51.24
CA MET A 1 -27.76 -8.89 51.68
C MET A 1 -26.56 -8.91 50.74
N THR A 2 -25.36 -8.60 51.22
CA THR A 2 -24.15 -8.54 50.39
C THR A 2 -23.11 -9.49 50.98
N ARG A 3 -22.66 -10.47 50.21
CA ARG A 3 -21.58 -11.39 50.59
C ARG A 3 -20.25 -10.82 50.14
N ILE A 4 -19.29 -10.74 51.07
CA ILE A 4 -17.91 -10.31 50.81
C ILE A 4 -17.02 -11.55 50.82
N ARG A 5 -16.11 -11.66 49.83
CA ARG A 5 -15.08 -12.70 49.76
C ARG A 5 -13.71 -12.04 49.75
N ASN A 6 -12.87 -12.38 50.74
CA ASN A 6 -11.52 -11.88 50.87
C ASN A 6 -10.53 -12.83 50.18
N VAL A 7 -9.60 -12.27 49.39
CA VAL A 7 -8.45 -13.00 48.82
C VAL A 7 -7.19 -12.19 49.16
N GLY A 8 -6.16 -12.85 49.67
CA GLY A 8 -4.96 -12.22 50.22
C GLY A 8 -3.79 -12.17 49.23
N GLY A 9 -3.15 -11.00 49.12
CA GLY A 9 -1.89 -10.76 48.40
C GLY A 9 -1.49 -9.29 48.48
N LYS A 10 -0.19 -8.99 48.33
CA LYS A 10 0.38 -7.63 48.28
C LYS A 10 0.68 -7.26 46.83
N ILE A 11 0.14 -6.15 46.35
CA ILE A 11 0.52 -5.55 45.06
C ILE A 11 1.18 -4.21 45.38
N THR A 12 2.31 -3.92 44.72
CA THR A 12 3.05 -2.67 44.86
C THR A 12 3.23 -2.09 43.47
N GLU A 13 2.65 -0.92 43.25
CA GLU A 13 2.82 -0.14 42.03
C GLU A 13 3.69 1.08 42.35
N THR A 14 4.76 1.25 41.57
CA THR A 14 5.70 2.36 41.73
C THR A 14 5.74 3.13 40.42
N THR A 15 5.02 4.26 40.37
CA THR A 15 5.05 5.20 39.25
C THR A 15 6.25 6.14 39.40
N LYS A 16 7.17 6.09 38.42
CA LYS A 16 8.26 7.07 38.29
C LYS A 16 7.79 8.22 37.40
N GLY A 17 6.88 9.06 37.89
CA GLY A 17 6.33 10.20 37.15
C GLY A 17 5.15 10.88 37.85
N ASN A 18 4.57 11.90 37.21
CA ASN A 18 3.34 12.55 37.68
C ASN A 18 2.13 11.67 37.38
N ASP A 19 1.34 11.34 38.41
CA ASP A 19 0.06 10.64 38.26
C ASP A 19 -1.09 11.64 38.44
N VAL A 20 -1.92 11.82 37.41
CA VAL A 20 -2.95 12.88 37.35
C VAL A 20 -4.32 12.26 37.05
N TRP A 21 -5.26 12.47 37.97
CA TRP A 21 -6.59 11.87 37.92
C TRP A 21 -7.64 12.93 37.61
N TYR A 22 -8.48 12.69 36.60
CA TYR A 22 -9.56 13.60 36.17
C TYR A 22 -10.92 12.92 36.35
N ALA A 23 -11.89 13.61 36.95
CA ALA A 23 -13.28 13.16 37.00
C ALA A 23 -14.28 14.32 36.87
N LYS A 24 -15.42 14.05 36.23
CA LYS A 24 -16.54 14.98 36.05
C LYS A 24 -17.42 15.09 37.30
N GLU A 25 -17.30 14.11 38.20
CA GLU A 25 -17.98 14.00 39.50
C GLU A 25 -16.93 13.64 40.58
N ASP A 26 -17.35 13.31 41.80
CA ASP A 26 -16.42 13.00 42.90
C ASP A 26 -15.56 11.77 42.60
N ILE A 27 -14.23 11.89 42.77
CA ILE A 27 -13.33 10.73 42.80
C ILE A 27 -13.47 10.07 44.18
N VAL A 28 -14.20 8.95 44.24
CA VAL A 28 -14.38 8.20 45.49
C VAL A 28 -13.38 7.04 45.55
N LEU A 29 -12.37 7.17 46.41
CA LEU A 29 -11.40 6.11 46.68
C LEU A 29 -11.88 5.25 47.86
N ASN A 30 -12.42 4.07 47.56
CA ASN A 30 -12.85 3.11 48.57
C ASN A 30 -11.78 2.04 48.80
N SER A 31 -11.33 1.87 50.05
CA SER A 31 -10.39 0.79 50.42
C SER A 31 -10.85 0.09 51.69
N LEU A 32 -10.74 -1.24 51.71
CA LEU A 32 -11.06 -2.08 52.86
C LEU A 32 -9.89 -2.23 53.85
N LYS A 33 -8.73 -1.59 53.59
CA LYS A 33 -7.56 -1.64 54.50
C LYS A 33 -6.97 -0.25 54.75
N THR A 34 -6.30 0.37 53.78
CA THR A 34 -5.79 1.76 53.91
C THR A 34 -5.53 2.35 52.52
N VAL A 35 -5.70 3.66 52.36
CA VAL A 35 -5.20 4.46 51.22
C VAL A 35 -4.25 5.51 51.82
N SER A 36 -3.01 5.57 51.35
CA SER A 36 -2.01 6.53 51.85
C SER A 36 -1.32 7.25 50.70
N PHE A 37 -1.33 8.58 50.74
CA PHE A 37 -0.57 9.44 49.84
C PHE A 37 0.54 10.11 50.64
N LYS A 38 1.79 10.02 50.18
CA LYS A 38 2.96 10.62 50.83
C LYS A 38 3.75 11.43 49.80
N GLY A 39 3.88 12.72 50.04
CA GLY A 39 4.79 13.60 49.29
C GLY A 39 6.06 13.87 50.11
N ASP A 40 7.22 13.92 49.46
CA ASP A 40 8.51 13.91 50.18
C ASP A 40 8.92 15.27 50.80
N GLU A 41 8.65 16.42 50.14
CA GLU A 41 9.10 17.75 50.67
C GLU A 41 7.99 18.79 50.87
N LYS A 42 6.87 18.74 50.14
CA LYS A 42 5.79 19.75 50.21
C LYS A 42 4.40 19.18 50.52
N GLY A 43 4.32 17.89 50.89
CA GLY A 43 3.06 17.17 51.06
C GLY A 43 2.34 16.89 49.73
N VAL A 44 1.10 16.42 49.82
CA VAL A 44 0.18 16.23 48.68
C VAL A 44 -0.57 17.55 48.46
N SER A 45 -0.40 18.17 47.30
CA SER A 45 -1.08 19.43 46.96
C SER A 45 -2.26 19.15 46.04
N TYR A 46 -3.46 19.60 46.42
CA TYR A 46 -4.64 19.58 45.57
C TYR A 46 -4.76 20.94 44.87
N GLY A 47 -4.60 20.96 43.55
CA GLY A 47 -4.81 22.16 42.74
C GLY A 47 -6.31 22.46 42.56
N LYS A 48 -6.62 23.69 42.16
CA LYS A 48 -7.92 23.98 41.54
C LYS A 48 -8.03 23.11 40.28
N PRO A 49 -9.14 22.37 40.05
CA PRO A 49 -9.34 21.69 38.79
C PRO A 49 -9.22 22.72 37.67
N GLU A 50 -8.43 22.43 36.64
CA GLU A 50 -8.59 23.17 35.40
C GLU A 50 -10.04 22.98 34.95
N SER A 51 -10.72 24.09 34.63
CA SER A 51 -12.07 24.03 34.09
C SER A 51 -12.06 23.12 32.86
N TYR A 52 -12.90 22.08 32.87
CA TYR A 52 -13.09 21.21 31.70
C TYR A 52 -13.37 22.08 30.48
N LYS A 53 -12.40 22.17 29.58
CA LYS A 53 -12.60 22.81 28.29
C LYS A 53 -13.28 21.81 27.40
N GLN A 54 -14.49 22.15 26.96
CA GLN A 54 -15.22 21.33 26.01
C GLN A 54 -14.39 21.24 24.73
N LYS A 55 -13.97 20.03 24.35
CA LYS A 55 -13.23 19.83 23.10
C LYS A 55 -14.07 20.34 21.93
N ALA A 56 -13.41 20.92 20.94
CA ALA A 56 -14.07 21.36 19.71
C ALA A 56 -14.87 20.22 19.09
N LYS A 57 -16.07 20.52 18.58
CA LYS A 57 -17.03 19.55 18.07
C LYS A 57 -17.37 19.85 16.62
N VAL A 58 -17.29 18.84 15.76
CA VAL A 58 -17.66 18.99 14.36
C VAL A 58 -19.19 18.95 14.26
N LEU A 59 -19.76 19.95 13.61
CA LEU A 59 -21.21 20.09 13.42
C LEU A 59 -21.65 19.48 12.08
N SER A 60 -20.88 19.72 11.03
CA SER A 60 -21.13 19.18 9.69
C SER A 60 -19.86 19.17 8.86
N ILE A 61 -19.79 18.21 7.93
CA ILE A 61 -18.85 18.19 6.83
C ILE A 61 -19.63 17.98 5.54
N GLN A 62 -19.23 18.69 4.48
CA GLN A 62 -19.80 18.53 3.14
C GLN A 62 -18.67 18.41 2.13
N SER A 63 -18.73 17.37 1.30
CA SER A 63 -17.85 17.22 0.15
C SER A 63 -18.71 17.08 -1.10
N GLU A 64 -18.31 17.80 -2.14
CA GLU A 64 -18.94 17.77 -3.46
C GLU A 64 -18.06 17.00 -4.48
N LEU A 65 -16.98 16.36 -3.99
CA LEU A 65 -16.08 15.52 -4.78
C LEU A 65 -16.89 14.49 -5.57
N TYR A 66 -16.58 14.33 -6.86
CA TYR A 66 -17.24 13.38 -7.78
C TYR A 66 -18.72 13.66 -8.13
N PHE A 67 -19.43 14.51 -7.36
CA PHE A 67 -20.86 14.78 -7.57
C PHE A 67 -21.17 15.86 -8.61
N HIS A 68 -20.17 16.68 -8.98
CA HIS A 68 -20.31 17.69 -10.04
C HIS A 68 -19.10 17.71 -10.96
N ASN A 69 -19.36 17.84 -12.26
CA ASN A 69 -18.31 17.87 -13.29
C ASN A 69 -17.77 19.29 -13.60
N ASN A 70 -18.12 20.28 -12.78
CA ASN A 70 -17.65 21.67 -12.91
C ASN A 70 -16.53 22.01 -11.91
N GLN A 71 -16.11 21.05 -11.09
CA GLN A 71 -15.04 21.26 -10.13
C GLN A 71 -13.68 21.27 -10.82
N GLU A 72 -12.68 21.82 -10.11
CA GLU A 72 -11.28 21.70 -10.48
C GLU A 72 -10.84 20.23 -10.68
N LEU A 73 -11.59 19.34 -10.01
CA LEU A 73 -11.54 17.91 -10.07
C LEU A 73 -12.53 17.34 -11.07
N LYS A 74 -12.02 16.61 -12.06
CA LYS A 74 -12.85 16.00 -13.10
C LYS A 74 -13.11 14.55 -12.75
N VAL A 75 -14.35 14.12 -12.94
CA VAL A 75 -14.67 12.70 -12.88
C VAL A 75 -13.89 12.00 -14.01
N PRO A 76 -13.04 11.00 -13.70
CA PRO A 76 -12.33 10.24 -14.71
C PRO A 76 -13.27 9.75 -15.81
N TYR A 77 -12.81 9.81 -17.06
CA TYR A 77 -13.53 9.29 -18.23
C TYR A 77 -14.86 9.97 -18.61
N LEU A 78 -15.35 10.97 -17.85
CA LEU A 78 -16.69 11.56 -18.02
C LEU A 78 -16.79 12.59 -19.17
N ILE A 79 -15.88 13.58 -19.23
CA ILE A 79 -15.85 14.61 -20.30
C ILE A 79 -14.41 14.97 -20.70
N THR A 80 -14.09 14.78 -21.98
CA THR A 80 -12.89 15.29 -22.68
C THR A 80 -12.94 16.84 -22.71
N PRO A 81 -11.94 17.58 -22.19
CA PRO A 81 -10.54 17.41 -22.54
C PRO A 81 -9.65 17.29 -21.29
N SER A 82 -9.19 16.07 -21.03
CA SER A 82 -7.83 15.89 -20.51
C SER A 82 -6.88 16.05 -21.70
N PRO A 83 -5.73 16.74 -21.56
CA PRO A 83 -4.75 16.88 -22.64
C PRO A 83 -4.16 15.54 -23.11
N LYS A 84 -4.41 14.43 -22.41
CA LYS A 84 -3.69 13.16 -22.61
C LYS A 84 -4.53 12.01 -23.19
N ILE A 85 -5.86 12.07 -23.18
CA ILE A 85 -6.72 10.99 -23.71
C ILE A 85 -7.95 11.56 -24.42
N LYS A 86 -8.10 11.28 -25.73
CA LYS A 86 -9.24 11.73 -26.55
C LYS A 86 -10.19 10.56 -26.82
N PHE A 87 -11.32 10.50 -26.12
CA PHE A 87 -12.42 9.60 -26.48
C PHE A 87 -13.72 10.39 -26.74
N LYS A 88 -14.50 9.94 -27.74
CA LYS A 88 -15.77 10.56 -28.19
C LYS A 88 -17.03 9.75 -27.78
N SER A 89 -16.93 8.82 -26.83
CA SER A 89 -18.05 7.92 -26.49
C SER A 89 -18.14 7.64 -24.99
N SER A 90 -19.28 7.16 -24.51
CA SER A 90 -19.48 6.67 -23.13
C SER A 90 -18.71 5.39 -22.80
N LYS A 91 -18.10 4.73 -23.80
CA LYS A 91 -17.42 3.44 -23.64
C LYS A 91 -16.25 3.46 -22.64
N PRO A 92 -15.36 4.47 -22.61
CA PRO A 92 -14.27 4.52 -21.63
C PRO A 92 -14.79 4.71 -20.21
N PHE A 93 -15.84 5.52 -20.01
CA PHE A 93 -16.47 5.67 -18.70
C PHE A 93 -17.03 4.34 -18.20
N ILE A 94 -17.77 3.64 -19.06
CA ILE A 94 -18.33 2.33 -18.72
C ILE A 94 -17.21 1.29 -18.49
N ALA A 95 -16.14 1.32 -19.28
CA ALA A 95 -15.01 0.43 -19.09
C ALA A 95 -14.27 0.70 -17.77
N GLY A 96 -14.04 1.97 -17.42
CA GLY A 96 -13.43 2.37 -16.15
C GLY A 96 -14.28 1.96 -14.95
N VAL A 97 -15.60 2.19 -15.02
CA VAL A 97 -16.55 1.73 -13.98
C VAL A 97 -16.46 0.22 -13.81
N ARG A 98 -16.47 -0.56 -14.90
CA ARG A 98 -16.40 -2.04 -14.81
C ARG A 98 -15.04 -2.57 -14.38
N SER A 99 -13.95 -1.82 -14.61
CA SER A 99 -12.64 -2.23 -14.10
C SER A 99 -12.48 -1.99 -12.59
N ILE A 100 -13.21 -1.02 -12.03
CA ILE A 100 -13.18 -0.68 -10.61
C ILE A 100 -14.18 -1.54 -9.84
N PHE A 101 -15.45 -1.53 -10.27
CA PHE A 101 -16.60 -2.05 -9.54
C PHE A 101 -17.04 -3.45 -9.99
N GLY A 102 -16.27 -4.09 -10.87
CA GLY A 102 -16.54 -5.44 -11.33
C GLY A 102 -17.14 -5.55 -12.73
N ASN A 103 -16.81 -6.66 -13.39
CA ASN A 103 -17.27 -6.96 -14.76
C ASN A 103 -18.76 -7.31 -14.83
N ASP A 104 -19.38 -7.62 -13.71
CA ASP A 104 -20.80 -7.94 -13.56
C ASP A 104 -21.70 -6.69 -13.63
N ILE A 105 -21.16 -5.48 -13.39
CA ILE A 105 -21.90 -4.22 -13.55
C ILE A 105 -22.42 -4.07 -14.99
N LYS A 106 -23.75 -4.00 -15.13
CA LYS A 106 -24.40 -3.87 -16.44
C LYS A 106 -24.09 -2.51 -17.06
N HIS A 107 -23.93 -2.50 -18.38
CA HIS A 107 -23.72 -1.28 -19.16
C HIS A 107 -24.81 -0.22 -18.89
N THR A 108 -26.05 -0.63 -18.63
CA THR A 108 -27.17 0.28 -18.34
C THR A 108 -27.00 1.02 -17.02
N ALA A 109 -26.49 0.36 -15.97
CA ALA A 109 -26.26 0.97 -14.67
C ALA A 109 -25.13 2.01 -14.75
N ALA A 110 -23.98 1.63 -15.33
CA ALA A 110 -22.86 2.55 -15.56
C ALA A 110 -23.25 3.76 -16.43
N LYS A 111 -24.12 3.57 -17.43
CA LYS A 111 -24.64 4.68 -18.26
C LYS A 111 -25.55 5.62 -17.47
N LYS A 112 -26.40 5.11 -16.57
CA LYS A 112 -27.24 5.94 -15.68
C LYS A 112 -26.37 6.77 -14.72
N LEU A 113 -25.35 6.15 -14.12
CA LEU A 113 -24.36 6.87 -13.29
C LEU A 113 -23.76 8.06 -14.06
N MET A 114 -23.26 7.80 -15.28
CA MET A 114 -22.70 8.85 -16.15
C MET A 114 -23.71 9.99 -16.40
N GLN A 115 -24.95 9.67 -16.75
CA GLN A 115 -25.99 10.67 -17.03
C GLN A 115 -26.35 11.51 -15.80
N ASN A 116 -26.39 10.87 -14.63
CA ASN A 116 -26.71 11.56 -13.39
C ASN A 116 -25.58 12.54 -12.98
N ILE A 117 -24.32 12.15 -13.16
CA ILE A 117 -23.17 13.06 -12.95
C ILE A 117 -23.23 14.23 -13.94
N LEU A 118 -23.45 13.97 -15.23
CA LEU A 118 -23.51 15.01 -16.28
C LEU A 118 -24.66 16.01 -16.06
N SER A 119 -25.74 15.58 -15.43
CA SER A 119 -26.91 16.42 -15.14
C SER A 119 -26.93 16.98 -13.72
N ASN A 120 -25.85 16.78 -12.94
CA ASN A 120 -25.76 17.13 -11.51
C ASN A 120 -26.97 16.61 -10.69
N SER A 121 -27.48 15.43 -11.05
CA SER A 121 -28.63 14.77 -10.42
C SER A 121 -28.25 13.49 -9.67
N LEU A 122 -26.94 13.22 -9.53
CA LEU A 122 -26.45 12.08 -8.75
C LEU A 122 -26.91 12.22 -7.29
N PRO A 123 -27.54 11.18 -6.69
CA PRO A 123 -27.85 11.18 -5.28
C PRO A 123 -26.60 11.41 -4.45
N ARG A 124 -26.72 12.15 -3.34
CA ARG A 124 -25.60 12.41 -2.42
C ARG A 124 -25.70 11.53 -1.19
N PRO A 125 -24.57 11.07 -0.63
CA PRO A 125 -24.56 10.36 0.64
C PRO A 125 -24.91 11.31 1.79
N LYS A 126 -25.36 10.73 2.91
CA LYS A 126 -25.51 11.47 4.16
C LYS A 126 -24.22 11.39 4.96
N TRP A 127 -23.63 12.53 5.31
CA TRP A 127 -22.44 12.60 6.14
C TRP A 127 -22.79 12.48 7.63
N ILE A 128 -22.15 11.54 8.33
CA ILE A 128 -22.32 11.31 9.77
C ILE A 128 -20.97 11.45 10.46
N ILE A 129 -20.90 12.36 11.41
CA ILE A 129 -19.70 12.51 12.26
C ILE A 129 -19.80 11.49 13.38
N ASN A 130 -18.78 10.64 13.49
CA ASN A 130 -18.71 9.58 14.47
C ASN A 130 -17.52 9.78 15.41
N ASN A 131 -17.84 9.95 16.69
CA ASN A 131 -16.87 10.17 17.77
C ASN A 131 -16.50 8.88 18.52
N SER A 132 -17.09 7.74 18.15
CA SER A 132 -16.76 6.44 18.72
C SER A 132 -15.69 5.68 17.94
N LEU A 133 -15.23 6.23 16.80
CA LEU A 133 -14.18 5.64 15.99
C LEU A 133 -12.82 5.84 16.66
N SER A 134 -12.01 4.78 16.70
CA SER A 134 -10.64 4.84 17.20
C SER A 134 -9.73 5.60 16.22
N GLU A 135 -8.54 6.01 16.68
CA GLU A 135 -7.55 6.72 15.84
C GLU A 135 -7.11 5.94 14.59
N LYS A 136 -7.34 4.62 14.57
CA LYS A 136 -7.02 3.74 13.43
C LYS A 136 -8.17 3.59 12.43
N GLN A 137 -9.35 4.13 12.73
CA GLN A 137 -10.55 4.02 11.91
C GLN A 137 -10.88 5.39 11.34
N GLY A 138 -10.60 5.60 10.05
CA GLY A 138 -10.81 6.89 9.39
C GLY A 138 -12.28 7.18 9.07
N GLY A 139 -13.00 6.16 8.61
CA GLY A 139 -14.41 6.22 8.23
C GLY A 139 -14.97 4.83 7.91
N PHE A 140 -16.25 4.78 7.56
CA PHE A 140 -16.91 3.63 6.94
C PHE A 140 -18.20 4.05 6.24
N TYR A 141 -18.63 3.25 5.28
CA TYR A 141 -19.88 3.41 4.55
C TYR A 141 -20.94 2.44 5.06
N LEU A 142 -22.17 2.92 5.24
CA LEU A 142 -23.32 2.07 5.55
C LEU A 142 -24.63 2.70 5.12
N ASN A 143 -25.45 1.98 4.34
CA ASN A 143 -26.84 2.35 4.06
C ASN A 143 -27.00 3.80 3.56
N LYS A 144 -26.21 4.21 2.56
CA LYS A 144 -26.19 5.57 1.99
C LYS A 144 -25.68 6.65 2.94
N GLN A 145 -24.99 6.25 4.01
CA GLN A 145 -24.39 7.14 5.00
C GLN A 145 -22.88 6.91 5.03
N ILE A 146 -22.12 8.00 4.98
CA ILE A 146 -20.66 7.98 5.16
C ILE A 146 -20.36 8.48 6.56
N HIS A 147 -19.78 7.59 7.37
CA HIS A 147 -19.38 7.87 8.74
C HIS A 147 -17.90 8.27 8.76
N LEU A 148 -17.57 9.40 9.39
CA LEU A 148 -16.21 9.92 9.45
C LEU A 148 -15.76 10.13 10.90
N ASN A 149 -14.47 9.89 11.15
CA ASN A 149 -13.87 10.09 12.46
C ASN A 149 -13.76 11.58 12.79
N GLU A 150 -14.43 12.00 13.87
CA GLU A 150 -14.44 13.40 14.32
C GLU A 150 -13.04 13.93 14.63
N GLN A 151 -12.20 13.12 15.28
CA GLN A 151 -10.85 13.50 15.67
C GLN A 151 -9.96 13.70 14.43
N LEU A 152 -10.09 12.83 13.42
CA LEU A 152 -9.38 12.99 12.16
C LEU A 152 -9.75 14.31 11.49
N ILE A 153 -11.03 14.66 11.41
CA ILE A 153 -11.50 15.93 10.83
C ILE A 153 -10.87 17.14 11.53
N ILE A 154 -10.82 17.13 12.86
CA ILE A 154 -10.23 18.22 13.65
C ILE A 154 -8.73 18.33 13.39
N GLU A 155 -8.01 17.20 13.36
CA GLU A 155 -6.56 17.17 13.11
C GLU A 155 -6.20 17.64 11.69
N SER A 156 -7.02 17.30 10.69
CA SER A 156 -6.82 17.67 9.30
C SER A 156 -6.82 19.17 9.04
N GLU A 157 -7.39 19.99 9.94
CA GLU A 157 -7.34 21.45 9.80
C GLU A 157 -5.89 21.98 9.83
N LYS A 158 -5.04 21.40 10.68
CA LYS A 158 -3.70 21.90 10.98
C LYS A 158 -2.58 20.96 10.56
N ASN A 159 -2.90 19.71 10.25
CA ASN A 159 -1.94 18.70 9.86
C ASN A 159 -2.18 18.25 8.40
N PRO A 160 -1.28 18.59 7.46
CA PRO A 160 -1.42 18.21 6.06
C PRO A 160 -1.42 16.71 5.80
N GLU A 161 -0.67 15.91 6.58
CA GLU A 161 -0.71 14.44 6.47
C GLU A 161 -2.10 13.90 6.84
N LYS A 162 -2.71 14.47 7.89
CA LYS A 162 -4.07 14.12 8.31
C LYS A 162 -5.11 14.63 7.32
N ALA A 163 -4.88 15.78 6.66
CA ALA A 163 -5.75 16.26 5.60
C ALA A 163 -5.71 15.34 4.38
N TRP A 164 -4.53 14.87 3.99
CA TRP A 164 -4.35 13.87 2.94
C TRP A 164 -5.03 12.54 3.29
N LEU A 165 -4.85 12.06 4.52
CA LEU A 165 -5.52 10.87 5.02
C LEU A 165 -7.05 10.99 4.94
N LEU A 166 -7.60 12.10 5.44
CA LEU A 166 -9.05 12.34 5.40
C LEU A 166 -9.60 12.43 3.98
N PHE A 167 -8.85 13.05 3.05
CA PHE A 167 -9.22 13.07 1.64
C PHE A 167 -9.35 11.65 1.07
N ARG A 168 -8.39 10.77 1.36
CA ARG A 168 -8.43 9.37 0.91
C ARG A 168 -9.62 8.62 1.50
N VAL A 169 -9.85 8.75 2.81
CA VAL A 169 -11.05 8.18 3.47
C VAL A 169 -12.31 8.64 2.76
N ILE A 170 -12.50 9.95 2.57
CA ILE A 170 -13.70 10.47 1.90
C ILE A 170 -13.88 9.90 0.50
N MET A 171 -12.80 9.78 -0.28
CA MET A 171 -12.86 9.23 -1.63
C MET A 171 -13.21 7.75 -1.65
N GLU A 172 -12.67 6.97 -0.70
CA GLU A 172 -12.91 5.54 -0.57
C GLU A 172 -14.37 5.26 -0.21
N GLU A 173 -14.89 5.98 0.79
CA GLU A 173 -16.29 5.87 1.19
C GLU A 173 -17.27 6.38 0.11
N ILE A 174 -16.85 7.35 -0.71
CA ILE A 174 -17.59 7.72 -1.92
C ILE A 174 -17.60 6.56 -2.91
N GLY A 175 -16.48 5.84 -3.08
CA GLY A 175 -16.39 4.65 -3.92
C GLY A 175 -17.43 3.59 -3.52
N HIS A 176 -17.48 3.19 -2.25
CA HIS A 176 -18.48 2.25 -1.73
C HIS A 176 -19.93 2.76 -1.96
N PHE A 177 -20.16 4.07 -1.79
CA PHE A 177 -21.47 4.65 -2.11
C PHE A 177 -21.81 4.57 -3.60
N ILE A 178 -20.84 4.77 -4.51
CA ILE A 178 -21.05 4.62 -5.95
C ILE A 178 -21.35 3.17 -6.30
N ASP A 179 -20.69 2.20 -5.67
CA ASP A 179 -20.98 0.79 -5.87
C ASP A 179 -22.43 0.44 -5.44
N ASP A 180 -22.85 0.88 -4.25
CA ASP A 180 -24.25 0.73 -3.81
C ASP A 180 -25.24 1.36 -4.80
N LEU A 181 -24.93 2.54 -5.35
CA LEU A 181 -25.76 3.12 -6.40
C LEU A 181 -25.82 2.25 -7.65
N LEU A 182 -24.69 1.69 -8.09
CA LEU A 182 -24.62 0.83 -9.27
C LEU A 182 -25.39 -0.47 -9.08
N ARG A 183 -25.22 -1.16 -7.94
CA ARG A 183 -25.76 -2.49 -7.67
C ARG A 183 -27.21 -2.50 -7.17
N ASN A 184 -27.58 -1.49 -6.38
CA ASN A 184 -28.85 -1.48 -5.64
C ASN A 184 -29.81 -0.37 -6.07
N THR A 185 -29.33 0.70 -6.71
CA THR A 185 -30.19 1.83 -7.12
C THR A 185 -30.40 1.88 -8.64
N PHE A 186 -29.34 1.65 -9.43
CA PHE A 186 -29.41 1.69 -10.88
C PHE A 186 -29.66 0.31 -11.51
N ASP A 187 -29.43 -0.74 -10.72
CA ASP A 187 -29.61 -2.15 -11.04
C ASP A 187 -30.15 -2.93 -9.84
N ASP A 188 -30.34 -4.24 -10.02
CA ASP A 188 -30.89 -5.21 -9.04
C ASP A 188 -29.94 -6.39 -8.75
N ILE A 189 -28.64 -6.22 -9.01
CA ILE A 189 -27.64 -7.29 -8.88
C ILE A 189 -27.44 -7.67 -7.41
N GLY A 190 -27.46 -6.68 -6.52
CA GLY A 190 -27.18 -6.86 -5.09
C GLY A 190 -25.75 -7.32 -4.81
N GLY A 191 -25.49 -7.56 -3.52
CA GLY A 191 -24.17 -7.97 -3.05
C GLY A 191 -23.14 -6.84 -3.04
N ASP A 192 -21.92 -7.23 -2.70
CA ASP A 192 -20.71 -6.40 -2.67
C ASP A 192 -19.66 -7.08 -3.55
N ASP A 193 -18.76 -6.33 -4.21
CA ASP A 193 -17.66 -6.99 -4.92
C ASP A 193 -16.72 -7.64 -3.89
N SER A 194 -16.06 -8.71 -4.29
CA SER A 194 -15.04 -9.40 -3.47
C SER A 194 -13.72 -8.63 -3.37
N LYS A 195 -13.59 -7.51 -4.11
CA LYS A 195 -12.44 -6.60 -4.12
C LYS A 195 -12.92 -5.30 -3.49
N ASP A 196 -12.08 -4.67 -2.66
CA ASP A 196 -12.35 -3.34 -2.10
C ASP A 196 -12.40 -2.28 -3.22
N GLU A 197 -13.61 -2.04 -3.73
CA GLU A 197 -13.88 -1.16 -4.85
C GLU A 197 -13.73 0.32 -4.47
N GLY A 198 -13.89 0.64 -3.18
CA GLY A 198 -13.60 1.95 -2.62
C GLY A 198 -12.14 2.35 -2.82
N VAL A 199 -11.21 1.45 -2.51
CA VAL A 199 -9.78 1.72 -2.69
C VAL A 199 -9.43 1.82 -4.18
N LEU A 200 -9.93 0.90 -5.00
CA LEU A 200 -9.70 0.94 -6.46
C LEU A 200 -10.21 2.24 -7.08
N PHE A 201 -11.39 2.69 -6.63
CA PHE A 201 -11.99 3.94 -7.05
C PHE A 201 -11.13 5.14 -6.67
N THR A 202 -10.67 5.20 -5.43
CA THR A 202 -9.79 6.28 -4.94
C THR A 202 -8.51 6.37 -5.75
N SER A 203 -7.86 5.23 -5.97
CA SER A 203 -6.64 5.13 -6.77
C SER A 203 -6.84 5.54 -8.23
N ASP A 204 -7.94 5.11 -8.87
CA ASP A 204 -8.29 5.53 -10.23
C ASP A 204 -8.60 7.03 -10.30
N PHE A 205 -9.38 7.55 -9.34
CA PHE A 205 -9.72 8.97 -9.28
C PHE A 205 -8.46 9.84 -9.18
N ILE A 206 -7.51 9.45 -8.34
CA ILE A 206 -6.25 10.17 -8.20
C ILE A 206 -5.35 9.95 -9.42
N LYS A 207 -5.39 8.77 -10.08
CA LYS A 207 -4.64 8.50 -11.33
C LYS A 207 -4.93 9.50 -12.42
N PHE A 208 -6.22 9.71 -12.65
CA PHE A 208 -6.71 10.37 -13.85
C PHE A 208 -6.98 11.85 -13.64
N ASN A 209 -6.80 12.33 -12.41
CA ASN A 209 -6.70 13.74 -12.13
C ASN A 209 -5.23 14.13 -11.91
N ASP A 210 -4.77 15.26 -12.44
CA ASP A 210 -3.43 15.81 -12.14
C ASP A 210 -3.39 16.41 -10.70
N LEU A 211 -4.14 15.80 -9.77
CA LEU A 211 -4.42 16.26 -8.42
C LEU A 211 -3.20 16.44 -7.55
N LEU A 212 -2.30 15.47 -7.65
CA LEU A 212 -1.08 15.49 -6.85
C LEU A 212 -0.14 16.64 -7.25
N ASN A 213 -0.36 17.28 -8.40
CA ASN A 213 0.52 18.31 -8.94
C ASN A 213 0.19 19.74 -8.50
N LYS A 214 -0.87 19.95 -7.70
CA LYS A 214 -1.33 21.26 -7.22
C LYS A 214 -2.08 21.16 -5.89
N ASP A 215 -2.27 22.30 -5.24
CA ASP A 215 -3.15 22.41 -4.07
C ASP A 215 -4.61 22.30 -4.54
N PHE A 216 -5.45 21.67 -3.73
CA PHE A 216 -6.90 21.61 -4.00
C PHE A 216 -7.72 21.51 -2.72
N GLU A 217 -8.91 22.08 -2.77
CA GLU A 217 -9.92 22.00 -1.71
C GLU A 217 -10.86 20.81 -1.97
N PHE A 218 -11.25 20.10 -0.91
CA PHE A 218 -12.06 18.88 -1.07
C PHE A 218 -13.29 18.78 -0.18
N ALA A 219 -13.38 19.56 0.91
CA ALA A 219 -14.55 19.58 1.77
C ALA A 219 -14.65 20.88 2.59
N GLU A 220 -15.87 21.26 2.95
CA GLU A 220 -16.16 22.34 3.91
C GLU A 220 -16.59 21.73 5.25
N VAL A 221 -16.04 22.25 6.34
CA VAL A 221 -16.32 21.79 7.71
C VAL A 221 -16.84 22.93 8.56
N LYS A 222 -17.93 22.69 9.28
CA LYS A 222 -18.42 23.58 10.35
C LYS A 222 -18.09 22.97 11.69
N ILE A 223 -17.41 23.72 12.54
CA ILE A 223 -16.98 23.29 13.87
C ILE A 223 -17.45 24.30 14.91
N GLN A 224 -17.84 23.79 16.07
CA GLN A 224 -18.07 24.55 17.28
C GLN A 224 -16.81 24.49 18.13
N ASP A 225 -16.20 25.64 18.41
CA ASP A 225 -15.02 25.72 19.27
C ASP A 225 -15.36 25.56 20.76
N GLU A 226 -14.34 25.61 21.61
CA GLU A 226 -14.46 25.43 23.06
C GLU A 226 -15.28 26.54 23.74
N ASN A 227 -15.51 27.67 23.05
CA ASN A 227 -16.28 28.82 23.53
C ASN A 227 -17.67 28.89 22.88
N GLU A 228 -18.14 27.78 22.30
CA GLU A 228 -19.40 27.67 21.55
C GLU A 228 -19.47 28.51 20.27
N ASN A 229 -18.37 29.14 19.83
CA ASN A 229 -18.36 29.87 18.58
C ASN A 229 -18.36 28.89 17.42
N ILE A 230 -19.22 29.17 16.44
CA ILE A 230 -19.27 28.40 15.21
C ILE A 230 -18.35 29.06 14.19
N ARG A 231 -17.44 28.27 13.63
CA ARG A 231 -16.60 28.68 12.51
C ARG A 231 -16.60 27.64 11.42
N THR A 232 -16.31 28.09 10.21
CA THR A 232 -16.17 27.24 9.03
C THR A 232 -14.72 27.25 8.60
N PHE A 233 -14.20 26.10 8.16
CA PHE A 233 -12.92 26.02 7.46
C PHE A 233 -13.02 25.06 6.28
N THR A 234 -12.16 25.27 5.29
CA THR A 234 -12.06 24.41 4.12
C THR A 234 -10.90 23.46 4.28
N LEU A 235 -11.16 22.17 4.07
CA LEU A 235 -10.15 21.14 4.01
C LEU A 235 -9.46 21.17 2.65
N LYS A 236 -8.13 21.15 2.69
CA LYS A 236 -7.27 21.20 1.50
C LYS A 236 -6.19 20.14 1.55
N VAL A 237 -5.83 19.64 0.38
CA VAL A 237 -4.61 18.88 0.18
C VAL A 237 -3.60 19.82 -0.45
N ASN A 238 -2.47 20.04 0.23
CA ASN A 238 -1.39 20.85 -0.33
C ASN A 238 -0.59 19.99 -1.31
N LYS A 239 -0.02 20.56 -2.36
CA LYS A 239 0.85 19.88 -3.33
C LYS A 239 2.08 19.28 -2.67
N SER A 240 2.75 20.07 -1.83
CA SER A 240 4.09 19.75 -1.31
C SER A 240 4.08 19.09 0.07
N ASP A 241 2.94 19.02 0.76
CA ASP A 241 2.86 18.52 2.13
C ASP A 241 1.56 17.72 2.38
N PRO A 242 1.64 16.39 2.63
CA PRO A 242 2.85 15.56 2.50
C PRO A 242 3.38 15.62 1.06
N SER A 243 4.64 15.23 0.83
CA SER A 243 5.21 15.30 -0.52
C SER A 243 4.38 14.49 -1.54
N ILE A 244 4.42 14.85 -2.82
CA ILE A 244 3.68 14.11 -3.88
C ILE A 244 4.03 12.61 -3.87
N GLU A 245 5.24 12.29 -3.44
CA GLU A 245 5.78 10.96 -3.39
C GLU A 245 5.27 10.16 -2.18
N SER A 246 5.18 10.79 -1.01
CA SER A 246 4.49 10.20 0.16
C SER A 246 3.03 9.90 -0.16
N LYS A 247 2.36 10.83 -0.87
CA LYS A 247 0.99 10.61 -1.38
C LYS A 247 0.89 9.48 -2.41
N ALA A 248 1.91 9.31 -3.27
CA ALA A 248 1.91 8.25 -4.28
C ALA A 248 2.17 6.87 -3.67
N LYS A 249 3.04 6.77 -2.65
CA LYS A 249 3.29 5.52 -1.89
C LYS A 249 2.01 4.97 -1.29
N ASP A 250 1.17 5.86 -0.76
CA ASP A 250 -0.15 5.57 -0.23
C ASP A 250 -1.16 4.96 -1.24
N LEU A 251 -0.91 5.10 -2.55
CA LEU A 251 -1.84 4.71 -3.63
C LEU A 251 -1.42 3.45 -4.39
N LEU A 252 -0.16 3.05 -4.30
CA LEU A 252 0.39 1.98 -5.15
C LEU A 252 0.22 0.58 -4.56
N PHE A 253 -0.35 0.46 -3.37
CA PHE A 253 -0.39 -0.80 -2.63
C PHE A 253 -1.78 -1.10 -2.07
N VAL A 254 -2.72 -1.16 -3.01
CA VAL A 254 -4.15 -1.45 -2.82
C VAL A 254 -4.43 -2.92 -2.50
N GLU A 255 -3.46 -3.83 -2.62
CA GLU A 255 -3.73 -5.26 -2.48
C GLU A 255 -3.20 -5.85 -1.17
N LYS A 256 -3.96 -5.70 -0.08
CA LYS A 256 -3.89 -6.67 1.03
C LYS A 256 -5.27 -7.11 1.45
N ASN A 257 -5.60 -8.35 1.08
CA ASN A 257 -6.71 -9.13 1.65
C ASN A 257 -6.40 -9.53 3.11
N GLU A 258 -6.16 -8.56 3.99
CA GLU A 258 -6.46 -8.74 5.40
C GLU A 258 -7.90 -8.24 5.58
N ASP A 259 -8.75 -9.04 6.21
CA ASP A 259 -10.16 -8.74 6.45
C ASP A 259 -10.30 -7.35 7.11
N ASP A 260 -10.70 -6.34 6.33
CA ASP A 260 -10.88 -4.96 6.80
C ASP A 260 -12.21 -4.74 7.49
N HIS A 261 -12.99 -5.81 7.56
CA HIS A 261 -14.20 -5.91 8.32
C HIS A 261 -13.91 -5.85 9.83
N GLY A 262 -14.57 -4.91 10.52
CA GLY A 262 -14.62 -4.89 11.97
C GLY A 262 -16.00 -4.51 12.47
N GLU A 263 -16.24 -4.75 13.77
CA GLU A 263 -17.56 -4.56 14.36
C GLU A 263 -17.73 -3.11 14.86
N VAL A 264 -18.73 -2.39 14.34
CA VAL A 264 -19.19 -1.11 14.88
C VAL A 264 -20.46 -1.32 15.67
N VAL A 265 -20.53 -0.69 16.85
CA VAL A 265 -21.76 -0.59 17.63
C VAL A 265 -22.48 0.70 17.24
N LEU A 266 -23.63 0.57 16.60
CA LEU A 266 -24.51 1.69 16.24
C LEU A 266 -25.11 2.33 17.49
N LYS A 267 -25.66 3.56 17.36
CA LYS A 267 -26.29 4.29 18.48
C LYS A 267 -27.46 3.53 19.14
N ASN A 268 -28.09 2.61 18.42
CA ASN A 268 -29.16 1.76 18.92
C ASN A 268 -28.65 0.49 19.64
N GLY A 269 -27.33 0.28 19.70
CA GLY A 269 -26.69 -0.88 20.32
C GLY A 269 -26.43 -2.05 19.37
N ASP A 270 -26.85 -1.96 18.10
CA ASP A 270 -26.64 -3.03 17.12
C ASP A 270 -25.16 -3.12 16.74
N LYS A 271 -24.68 -4.35 16.65
CA LYS A 271 -23.34 -4.69 16.18
C LYS A 271 -23.41 -5.04 14.71
N ILE A 272 -22.71 -4.29 13.88
CA ILE A 272 -22.61 -4.54 12.45
C ILE A 272 -21.15 -4.68 12.07
N VAL A 273 -20.88 -5.55 11.12
CA VAL A 273 -19.57 -5.71 10.52
C VAL A 273 -19.48 -4.74 9.34
N VAL A 274 -18.49 -3.85 9.34
CA VAL A 274 -18.24 -2.86 8.27
C VAL A 274 -16.77 -2.88 7.88
N GLU A 275 -16.49 -2.54 6.63
CA GLU A 275 -15.13 -2.32 6.14
C GLU A 275 -14.58 -0.96 6.63
N PHE A 276 -13.31 -0.91 7.01
CA PHE A 276 -12.62 0.30 7.47
C PHE A 276 -11.44 0.68 6.58
N PHE A 277 -11.31 1.98 6.26
CA PHE A 277 -10.12 2.54 5.63
C PHE A 277 -8.82 2.26 6.42
N LYS A 278 -7.79 1.72 5.76
CA LYS A 278 -6.42 1.58 6.30
C LYS A 278 -5.34 2.08 5.34
N ILE A 279 -4.32 2.76 5.90
CA ILE A 279 -3.11 3.17 5.20
C ILE A 279 -2.25 1.93 4.92
N ARG A 280 -1.90 1.67 3.65
CA ARG A 280 -1.11 0.52 3.23
C ARG A 280 0.00 0.97 2.27
N GLY A 281 1.24 0.84 2.72
CA GLY A 281 2.42 0.77 1.86
C GLY A 281 2.67 -0.68 1.47
N GLY A 282 3.35 -0.93 0.37
CA GLY A 282 3.53 -2.27 -0.14
C GLY A 282 4.88 -2.46 -0.80
N GLY A 283 5.10 -3.71 -1.15
CA GLY A 283 6.36 -4.35 -0.84
C GLY A 283 6.37 -4.98 0.56
N ALA A 284 5.23 -5.11 1.26
CA ALA A 284 5.22 -5.47 2.67
C ALA A 284 5.97 -6.77 3.03
N ILE A 285 6.07 -7.74 2.11
CA ILE A 285 6.90 -8.94 2.33
C ILE A 285 8.37 -8.71 1.94
N HIS A 286 8.64 -8.04 0.81
CA HIS A 286 10.00 -7.71 0.33
C HIS A 286 10.72 -6.76 1.30
N GLU A 287 10.05 -5.71 1.76
CA GLU A 287 10.52 -4.76 2.75
C GLU A 287 10.73 -5.43 4.11
N ASP A 288 9.79 -6.27 4.56
CA ASP A 288 9.90 -7.00 5.83
C ASP A 288 11.07 -8.00 5.79
N ILE A 289 11.20 -8.78 4.72
CA ILE A 289 12.35 -9.67 4.49
C ILE A 289 13.64 -8.86 4.47
N THR A 290 13.69 -7.75 3.74
CA THR A 290 14.86 -6.88 3.61
C THR A 290 15.27 -6.30 4.96
N LYS A 291 14.31 -5.78 5.74
CA LYS A 291 14.52 -5.22 7.07
C LYS A 291 15.04 -6.27 8.05
N LYS A 292 14.42 -7.45 8.08
CA LYS A 292 14.86 -8.59 8.91
C LYS A 292 16.26 -9.02 8.49
N ALA A 293 16.54 -9.14 7.20
CA ALA A 293 17.82 -9.59 6.68
C ALA A 293 18.94 -8.58 6.99
N ALA A 294 18.70 -7.28 6.82
CA ALA A 294 19.63 -6.21 7.16
C ALA A 294 19.98 -6.22 8.65
N LYS A 295 18.98 -6.41 9.52
CA LYS A 295 19.20 -6.55 10.97
C LYS A 295 20.15 -7.71 11.29
N ILE A 296 19.94 -8.88 10.69
CA ILE A 296 20.78 -10.07 10.93
C ILE A 296 22.18 -9.90 10.34
N ALA A 297 22.30 -9.35 9.13
CA ALA A 297 23.59 -9.09 8.49
C ALA A 297 24.38 -7.95 9.16
N GLY A 298 23.75 -7.19 10.07
CA GLY A 298 24.31 -6.00 10.68
C GLY A 298 24.60 -4.91 9.65
N VAL A 299 23.71 -4.78 8.65
CA VAL A 299 23.73 -3.73 7.64
C VAL A 299 22.68 -2.68 8.00
N LYS A 300 22.97 -1.41 7.74
CA LYS A 300 22.02 -0.32 8.00
C LYS A 300 20.77 -0.52 7.13
N TYR A 301 19.60 -0.50 7.75
CA TYR A 301 18.32 -0.43 7.05
C TYR A 301 17.81 1.01 7.11
N ASP A 302 17.77 1.65 5.95
CA ASP A 302 17.15 2.95 5.72
C ASP A 302 16.56 3.02 4.31
N PHE A 303 16.07 4.21 3.94
CA PHE A 303 15.37 4.44 2.68
C PHE A 303 16.14 3.92 1.46
N ARG A 304 17.47 3.90 1.46
CA ARG A 304 18.24 3.46 0.28
C ARG A 304 18.04 1.99 -0.02
N LEU A 305 18.11 1.15 1.01
CA LEU A 305 17.94 -0.29 0.83
C LEU A 305 16.49 -0.63 0.49
N ASP A 306 15.55 0.12 1.08
CA ASP A 306 14.11 0.01 0.87
C ASP A 306 13.69 0.41 -0.54
N GLU A 307 14.07 1.62 -0.96
CA GLU A 307 13.85 2.15 -2.30
C GLU A 307 14.56 1.31 -3.36
N GLY A 308 15.79 0.87 -3.08
CA GLY A 308 16.51 -0.06 -3.93
C GLY A 308 15.75 -1.37 -4.12
N CYS A 309 15.15 -1.90 -3.05
CA CYS A 309 14.30 -3.10 -3.12
C CYS A 309 13.05 -2.85 -3.96
N ALA A 310 12.37 -1.71 -3.79
CA ALA A 310 11.18 -1.42 -4.58
C ALA A 310 11.47 -1.08 -6.05
N TRP A 311 12.67 -0.61 -6.38
CA TRP A 311 12.96 -0.04 -7.70
C TRP A 311 12.67 -0.95 -8.90
N PRO A 312 12.90 -2.28 -8.88
CA PRO A 312 12.54 -3.13 -10.00
C PRO A 312 11.04 -3.09 -10.32
N ASP A 313 10.19 -3.03 -9.29
CA ASP A 313 8.74 -2.84 -9.39
C ASP A 313 8.34 -1.42 -9.78
N VAL A 314 9.18 -0.42 -9.48
CA VAL A 314 8.93 0.97 -9.86
C VAL A 314 10.13 1.65 -10.52
N PRO A 315 10.58 1.18 -11.70
CA PRO A 315 11.85 1.61 -12.25
C PRO A 315 11.71 2.95 -12.99
N CYS A 316 12.75 3.76 -12.89
CA CYS A 316 12.80 5.06 -13.55
C CYS A 316 14.19 5.42 -14.07
N GLY A 317 14.23 6.41 -14.97
CA GLY A 317 15.47 6.82 -15.63
C GLY A 317 16.50 7.45 -14.70
N ASN A 318 16.05 8.13 -13.63
CA ASN A 318 16.95 8.66 -12.60
C ASN A 318 16.91 7.77 -11.36
N GLU A 319 18.00 7.02 -11.13
CA GLU A 319 18.15 6.16 -9.96
C GLU A 319 18.16 6.99 -8.65
N ASP A 320 18.50 8.28 -8.69
CA ASP A 320 18.51 9.20 -7.54
C ASP A 320 17.12 9.81 -7.24
N SER A 321 16.05 9.30 -7.85
CA SER A 321 14.71 9.92 -7.75
C SER A 321 13.58 8.89 -7.60
N ILE A 322 13.82 7.75 -6.94
CA ILE A 322 12.84 6.66 -6.75
C ILE A 322 11.47 7.16 -6.33
N GLU A 323 11.43 8.19 -5.50
CA GLU A 323 10.19 8.79 -5.03
C GLU A 323 9.27 9.28 -6.18
N THR A 324 9.82 9.69 -7.33
CA THR A 324 9.06 10.04 -8.56
C THR A 324 8.68 8.84 -9.44
N CYS A 325 9.28 7.68 -9.16
CA CYS A 325 9.28 6.51 -10.04
C CYS A 325 8.06 5.64 -9.86
N TYR A 326 7.47 5.68 -8.67
CA TYR A 326 6.17 5.13 -8.32
C TYR A 326 5.06 5.64 -9.27
N TYR A 327 4.91 6.97 -9.39
CA TYR A 327 3.92 7.59 -10.27
C TYR A 327 4.20 7.33 -11.75
N ASP A 328 5.47 7.48 -12.17
CA ASP A 328 5.85 7.28 -13.56
C ASP A 328 5.74 5.81 -13.99
N THR A 329 6.02 4.86 -13.11
CA THR A 329 5.89 3.43 -13.43
C THR A 329 4.46 3.07 -13.70
N TRP A 330 3.58 3.36 -12.76
CA TRP A 330 2.17 3.05 -12.90
C TRP A 330 1.47 3.78 -14.06
N ARG A 331 1.99 4.95 -14.45
CA ARG A 331 1.52 5.65 -15.65
C ARG A 331 2.04 5.02 -16.95
N ASN A 332 3.24 4.45 -16.94
CA ASN A 332 3.96 4.06 -18.14
C ASN A 332 4.10 2.54 -18.33
N GLU A 333 3.66 1.72 -17.38
CA GLU A 333 3.79 0.25 -17.42
C GLU A 333 3.31 -0.36 -18.74
N HIS A 334 2.20 0.15 -19.31
CA HIS A 334 1.68 -0.34 -20.59
C HIS A 334 2.18 0.42 -21.83
N LYS A 335 3.10 1.38 -21.65
CA LYS A 335 3.66 2.21 -22.73
C LYS A 335 5.00 1.65 -23.19
N LYS A 336 4.97 0.93 -24.33
CA LYS A 336 6.17 0.38 -24.99
C LYS A 336 7.32 1.38 -25.07
N GLY A 337 8.53 0.89 -24.77
CA GLY A 337 9.77 1.68 -24.79
C GLY A 337 10.03 2.51 -23.54
N THR A 338 9.11 2.52 -22.56
CA THR A 338 9.38 3.09 -21.23
C THR A 338 10.04 2.07 -20.31
N LEU A 339 10.74 2.52 -19.27
CA LEU A 339 11.45 1.60 -18.37
C LEU A 339 10.49 0.68 -17.61
N ALA A 340 9.35 1.22 -17.19
CA ALA A 340 8.25 0.49 -16.56
C ALA A 340 7.73 -0.65 -17.45
N TYR A 341 7.42 -0.34 -18.71
CA TYR A 341 7.04 -1.38 -19.69
C TYR A 341 8.14 -2.40 -19.87
N GLU A 342 9.40 -1.98 -19.96
CA GLU A 342 10.50 -2.92 -20.16
C GLU A 342 10.68 -3.88 -18.98
N SER A 343 10.47 -3.46 -17.73
CA SER A 343 10.56 -4.37 -16.58
C SER A 343 9.35 -5.28 -16.42
N HIS A 344 8.12 -4.80 -16.68
CA HIS A 344 6.90 -5.59 -16.44
C HIS A 344 6.40 -6.37 -17.67
N HIS A 345 6.71 -5.92 -18.89
CA HIS A 345 6.17 -6.49 -20.13
C HIS A 345 7.18 -6.61 -21.28
N GLY A 346 8.45 -6.36 -21.01
CA GLY A 346 9.48 -6.23 -22.04
C GLY A 346 10.74 -7.03 -21.75
N SER A 347 11.86 -6.48 -22.23
CA SER A 347 13.15 -7.16 -22.23
C SER A 347 13.78 -7.33 -20.85
N LYS A 348 13.27 -6.63 -19.82
CA LYS A 348 13.86 -6.54 -18.47
C LYS A 348 13.07 -7.27 -17.39
N GLN A 349 12.12 -8.14 -17.75
CA GLN A 349 11.39 -8.97 -16.77
C GLN A 349 12.30 -9.85 -15.89
N PHE A 350 13.53 -10.11 -16.34
CA PHE A 350 14.53 -10.79 -15.51
C PHE A 350 14.92 -10.00 -14.25
N TRP A 351 14.56 -8.71 -14.14
CA TRP A 351 14.67 -7.96 -12.88
C TRP A 351 13.76 -8.52 -11.79
N HIS A 352 12.64 -9.14 -12.17
CA HIS A 352 11.67 -9.79 -11.29
C HIS A 352 11.86 -11.31 -11.24
N SER A 353 13.05 -11.82 -11.58
CA SER A 353 13.26 -13.26 -11.79
C SER A 353 12.26 -13.89 -12.76
N MET A 354 11.80 -13.17 -13.77
CA MET A 354 10.87 -13.68 -14.78
C MET A 354 11.51 -13.77 -16.16
N ALA A 355 10.92 -14.57 -17.03
CA ALA A 355 11.37 -14.73 -18.40
C ALA A 355 10.97 -13.50 -19.24
N PRO A 356 11.92 -12.80 -19.88
CA PRO A 356 11.59 -11.73 -20.80
C PRO A 356 10.80 -12.23 -22.00
N THR A 357 10.01 -11.33 -22.58
CA THR A 357 9.26 -11.61 -23.81
C THR A 357 10.18 -12.14 -24.90
N GLY A 358 9.85 -13.30 -25.48
CA GLY A 358 10.67 -13.96 -26.50
C GLY A 358 10.79 -15.47 -26.29
N LYS A 359 11.89 -16.06 -26.77
CA LYS A 359 12.18 -17.50 -26.69
C LYS A 359 13.45 -17.78 -25.90
N ASN A 360 13.61 -17.10 -24.76
CA ASN A 360 14.73 -17.33 -23.86
C ASN A 360 14.60 -18.73 -23.25
N THR A 361 15.70 -19.47 -23.07
CA THR A 361 15.72 -20.70 -22.26
C THR A 361 15.90 -20.38 -20.78
N ASN A 362 15.61 -21.33 -19.89
CA ASN A 362 15.87 -21.14 -18.45
C ASN A 362 17.33 -20.74 -18.18
N LYS A 363 18.29 -21.36 -18.89
CA LYS A 363 19.71 -21.00 -18.74
C LYS A 363 20.01 -19.58 -19.22
N GLN A 364 19.38 -19.13 -20.30
CA GLN A 364 19.54 -17.76 -20.78
C GLN A 364 18.96 -16.74 -19.80
N VAL A 365 17.80 -17.02 -19.19
CA VAL A 365 17.22 -16.17 -18.15
C VAL A 365 18.15 -16.07 -16.94
N VAL A 366 18.70 -17.19 -16.44
CA VAL A 366 19.71 -17.17 -15.35
C VAL A 366 20.92 -16.31 -15.71
N ASN A 367 21.43 -16.42 -16.95
CA ASN A 367 22.58 -15.61 -17.37
C ASN A 367 22.25 -14.10 -17.35
N LEU A 368 21.06 -13.70 -17.81
CA LEU A 368 20.61 -12.31 -17.75
C LEU A 368 20.52 -11.78 -16.31
N ILE A 369 19.92 -12.58 -15.42
CA ILE A 369 19.81 -12.29 -13.98
C ILE A 369 21.20 -12.10 -13.37
N VAL A 370 22.09 -13.07 -13.55
CA VAL A 370 23.46 -13.05 -13.00
C VAL A 370 24.26 -11.86 -13.51
N ASP A 371 24.19 -11.58 -14.81
CA ASP A 371 24.90 -10.44 -15.41
C ASP A 371 24.39 -9.10 -14.87
N GLN A 372 23.08 -8.99 -14.61
CA GLN A 372 22.51 -7.79 -13.99
C GLN A 372 22.86 -7.66 -12.51
N ALA A 373 22.80 -8.75 -11.75
CA ALA A 373 23.20 -8.78 -10.35
C ALA A 373 24.67 -8.34 -10.19
N LYS A 374 25.58 -8.83 -11.03
CA LYS A 374 26.98 -8.38 -11.06
C LYS A 374 27.11 -6.88 -11.34
N LYS A 375 26.35 -6.34 -12.29
CA LYS A 375 26.35 -4.89 -12.60
C LYS A 375 25.91 -4.06 -11.40
N TRP A 376 24.80 -4.43 -10.76
CA TRP A 376 24.32 -3.71 -9.58
C TRP A 376 25.25 -3.87 -8.38
N PHE A 377 25.83 -5.06 -8.17
CA PHE A 377 26.76 -5.30 -7.07
C PHE A 377 28.02 -4.45 -7.22
N LYS A 378 28.58 -4.40 -8.44
CA LYS A 378 29.72 -3.53 -8.75
C LYS A 378 29.38 -2.06 -8.50
N LYS A 379 28.24 -1.56 -8.98
CA LYS A 379 27.78 -0.19 -8.68
C LYS A 379 27.69 0.06 -7.17
N GLY A 380 27.14 -0.89 -6.41
CA GLY A 380 27.07 -0.81 -4.95
C GLY A 380 28.44 -0.72 -4.26
N LEU A 381 29.47 -1.36 -4.83
CA LEU A 381 30.85 -1.23 -4.33
C LEU A 381 31.49 0.10 -4.73
N ASP A 382 31.21 0.61 -5.93
CA ASP A 382 31.81 1.83 -6.49
C ASP A 382 31.26 3.11 -5.84
N VAL A 383 30.01 3.11 -5.38
CA VAL A 383 29.37 4.28 -4.73
C VAL A 383 29.90 4.49 -3.30
N SER A 384 30.26 5.72 -2.94
CA SER A 384 30.81 6.03 -1.60
C SER A 384 29.77 5.90 -0.48
N GLY A 385 30.24 5.53 0.71
CA GLY A 385 29.37 5.42 1.89
C GLY A 385 28.30 4.35 1.75
N ASP A 386 27.13 4.63 2.33
CA ASP A 386 25.98 3.74 2.38
C ASP A 386 25.06 3.86 1.14
N ASP A 387 25.31 4.81 0.23
CA ASP A 387 24.48 5.01 -0.98
C ASP A 387 24.53 3.80 -1.93
N GLY A 388 25.57 2.98 -1.81
CA GLY A 388 25.66 1.69 -2.50
C GLY A 388 24.57 0.69 -2.11
N LEU A 389 23.94 0.84 -0.93
CA LEU A 389 22.86 -0.04 -0.46
C LEU A 389 21.65 -0.04 -1.38
N PHE A 390 21.43 1.06 -2.09
CA PHE A 390 20.41 1.16 -3.13
C PHE A 390 20.54 0.09 -4.22
N HIS A 391 21.76 -0.09 -4.75
CA HIS A 391 21.99 -1.09 -5.78
C HIS A 391 21.89 -2.52 -5.21
N ILE A 392 22.20 -2.69 -3.93
CA ILE A 392 22.05 -3.98 -3.25
C ILE A 392 20.58 -4.30 -3.02
N GLY A 393 19.74 -3.31 -2.68
CA GLY A 393 18.28 -3.47 -2.60
C GLY A 393 17.69 -4.06 -3.88
N LYS A 394 18.14 -3.59 -5.06
CA LYS A 394 17.70 -4.13 -6.36
C LYS A 394 18.02 -5.61 -6.54
N ILE A 395 19.16 -6.05 -6.00
CA ILE A 395 19.54 -7.46 -5.98
C ILE A 395 18.65 -8.24 -5.02
N LEU A 396 18.33 -7.68 -3.84
CA LEU A 396 17.45 -8.34 -2.87
C LEU A 396 16.06 -8.60 -3.45
N HIS A 397 15.47 -7.62 -4.11
CA HIS A 397 14.20 -7.77 -4.83
C HIS A 397 14.23 -8.97 -5.78
N MET A 398 15.19 -8.98 -6.71
CA MET A 398 15.38 -10.05 -7.67
C MET A 398 15.53 -11.42 -7.00
N VAL A 399 16.29 -11.49 -5.90
CA VAL A 399 16.48 -12.73 -5.13
C VAL A 399 15.19 -13.17 -4.44
N GLN A 400 14.41 -12.25 -3.88
CA GLN A 400 13.16 -12.54 -3.19
C GLN A 400 12.11 -13.05 -4.18
N ASP A 401 11.95 -12.36 -5.31
CA ASP A 401 11.11 -12.76 -6.44
C ASP A 401 11.44 -14.16 -6.94
N SER A 402 12.71 -14.57 -6.86
CA SER A 402 13.12 -15.90 -7.29
C SER A 402 12.43 -17.04 -6.53
N TYR A 403 11.89 -16.78 -5.35
CA TYR A 403 11.16 -17.76 -4.53
C TYR A 403 9.65 -17.58 -4.56
N SER A 404 9.15 -16.57 -5.28
CA SER A 404 7.72 -16.42 -5.53
C SER A 404 7.24 -17.43 -6.56
N LEU A 405 6.13 -18.12 -6.23
CA LEU A 405 5.54 -19.13 -7.11
C LEU A 405 4.91 -18.52 -8.37
N SER A 406 4.64 -17.21 -8.41
CA SER A 406 4.20 -16.55 -9.64
C SER A 406 5.39 -16.23 -10.54
N HIS A 407 6.61 -16.12 -10.03
CA HIS A 407 7.77 -15.77 -10.85
C HIS A 407 8.55 -17.02 -11.31
N VAL A 408 8.81 -17.94 -10.38
CA VAL A 408 9.66 -19.11 -10.63
C VAL A 408 8.99 -20.39 -10.13
N GLN A 409 8.76 -21.33 -11.04
CA GLN A 409 8.37 -22.67 -10.66
C GLN A 409 9.62 -23.44 -10.20
N ARG A 410 9.55 -23.99 -8.99
CA ARG A 410 10.64 -24.77 -8.39
C ARG A 410 10.22 -26.20 -8.08
N HIS A 411 11.21 -27.09 -8.09
CA HIS A 411 11.10 -28.46 -7.61
C HIS A 411 11.20 -28.49 -6.08
N THR A 412 10.85 -29.61 -5.45
CA THR A 412 10.83 -29.75 -3.98
C THR A 412 12.21 -29.56 -3.33
N ASP A 413 13.29 -29.82 -4.07
CA ASP A 413 14.69 -29.57 -3.71
C ASP A 413 15.19 -28.15 -4.06
N ASN A 414 14.24 -27.23 -4.30
CA ASN A 414 14.48 -25.81 -4.59
C ASN A 414 15.14 -25.50 -5.95
N LYS A 415 15.24 -26.50 -6.84
CA LYS A 415 15.77 -26.29 -8.20
C LYS A 415 14.74 -25.68 -9.14
N VAL A 416 15.19 -24.78 -10.00
CA VAL A 416 14.35 -24.10 -10.99
C VAL A 416 13.87 -25.10 -12.04
N ILE A 417 12.56 -25.26 -12.12
CA ILE A 417 11.88 -25.98 -13.20
C ILE A 417 11.65 -25.03 -14.37
N GLN A 418 11.13 -23.83 -14.11
CA GLN A 418 10.69 -22.90 -15.14
C GLN A 418 10.62 -21.48 -14.61
N PHE A 419 11.17 -20.51 -15.34
CA PHE A 419 10.83 -19.10 -15.16
C PHE A 419 9.50 -18.80 -15.85
N GLN A 420 8.60 -18.08 -15.18
CA GLN A 420 7.30 -17.69 -15.74
C GLN A 420 7.39 -16.31 -16.42
N SER A 421 6.32 -15.87 -17.08
CA SER A 421 6.27 -14.55 -17.74
C SER A 421 4.95 -13.83 -17.48
N TYR A 422 4.99 -12.50 -17.35
CA TYR A 422 3.80 -11.70 -17.06
C TYR A 422 2.69 -11.85 -18.10
N GLU A 423 3.04 -12.07 -19.37
CA GLU A 423 2.06 -12.14 -20.47
C GLU A 423 1.08 -13.30 -20.32
N ALA A 424 1.51 -14.38 -19.67
CA ALA A 424 0.73 -15.58 -19.46
C ALA A 424 -0.11 -15.56 -18.17
N GLN A 425 0.06 -14.54 -17.32
CA GLN A 425 -0.51 -14.50 -15.96
C GLN A 425 -1.70 -13.58 -15.83
N ASP A 426 -2.68 -14.02 -15.06
CA ASP A 426 -3.79 -13.22 -14.57
C ASP A 426 -3.24 -12.19 -13.56
N PRO A 427 -3.32 -10.87 -13.85
CA PRO A 427 -2.77 -9.85 -12.97
C PRO A 427 -3.38 -9.90 -11.57
N ASP A 428 -4.66 -10.24 -11.44
CA ASP A 428 -5.38 -10.34 -10.16
C ASP A 428 -4.85 -11.48 -9.27
N LYS A 429 -4.05 -12.39 -9.82
CA LYS A 429 -3.53 -13.56 -9.11
C LYS A 429 -2.02 -13.52 -8.90
N HIS A 430 -1.33 -12.58 -9.54
CA HIS A 430 0.12 -12.54 -9.59
C HIS A 430 0.74 -12.39 -8.20
N GLY A 431 0.22 -11.48 -7.37
CA GLY A 431 0.74 -11.22 -6.02
C GLY A 431 0.27 -12.21 -4.95
N ASN A 432 -0.54 -13.22 -5.27
CA ASN A 432 -1.04 -14.17 -4.27
C ASN A 432 0.05 -14.95 -3.51
N PRO A 433 1.13 -15.43 -4.15
CA PRO A 433 2.20 -16.16 -3.45
C PRO A 433 2.95 -15.30 -2.42
N ASP A 434 2.94 -13.99 -2.60
CA ASP A 434 3.72 -13.03 -1.81
C ASP A 434 2.94 -12.54 -0.57
N LYS A 435 1.75 -13.11 -0.32
CA LYS A 435 0.90 -12.78 0.83
C LYS A 435 1.30 -13.49 2.11
N ASP A 436 2.02 -14.62 2.04
CA ASP A 436 2.40 -15.43 3.20
C ASP A 436 3.90 -15.28 3.53
N GLY A 437 4.18 -14.41 4.50
CA GLY A 437 5.52 -14.16 5.06
C GLY A 437 6.15 -15.33 5.80
N GLU A 438 5.37 -16.37 6.14
CA GLU A 438 5.85 -17.56 6.84
C GLU A 438 6.09 -18.74 5.89
N SER A 439 5.72 -18.60 4.61
CA SER A 439 5.90 -19.62 3.60
C SER A 439 7.37 -20.04 3.46
N LYS A 440 7.60 -21.28 3.00
CA LYS A 440 8.95 -21.78 2.71
C LYS A 440 9.70 -20.85 1.75
N GLY A 441 9.01 -20.33 0.73
CA GLY A 441 9.60 -19.39 -0.24
C GLY A 441 10.08 -18.10 0.43
N ALA A 442 9.26 -17.52 1.31
CA ALA A 442 9.64 -16.32 2.07
C ALA A 442 10.86 -16.57 2.99
N GLN A 443 10.93 -17.75 3.62
CA GLN A 443 12.09 -18.14 4.44
C GLN A 443 13.37 -18.33 3.60
N ASP A 444 13.28 -19.00 2.45
CA ASP A 444 14.40 -19.17 1.53
C ASP A 444 14.88 -17.81 0.97
N ALA A 445 13.94 -16.92 0.63
CA ALA A 445 14.22 -15.55 0.21
C ALA A 445 14.92 -14.73 1.31
N PHE A 446 14.49 -14.89 2.57
CA PHE A 446 15.12 -14.25 3.72
C PHE A 446 16.55 -14.73 3.94
N LEU A 447 16.81 -16.04 3.93
CA LEU A 447 18.16 -16.59 4.09
C LEU A 447 19.08 -16.14 2.96
N ALA A 448 18.58 -16.15 1.72
CA ALA A 448 19.34 -15.66 0.58
C ALA A 448 19.66 -14.17 0.69
N SER A 449 18.69 -13.36 1.15
CA SER A 449 18.87 -11.92 1.38
C SER A 449 19.92 -11.63 2.47
N VAL A 450 19.92 -12.41 3.56
CA VAL A 450 20.96 -12.32 4.61
C VAL A 450 22.34 -12.57 4.02
N TRP A 451 22.49 -13.63 3.22
CA TRP A 451 23.78 -13.95 2.60
C TRP A 451 24.29 -12.80 1.72
N ILE A 452 23.43 -12.24 0.86
CA ILE A 452 23.80 -11.14 -0.04
C ILE A 452 24.27 -9.92 0.75
N LEU A 453 23.57 -9.55 1.81
CA LEU A 453 23.92 -8.40 2.65
C LEU A 453 25.21 -8.63 3.45
N THR A 454 25.39 -9.81 4.03
CA THR A 454 26.63 -10.17 4.74
C THR A 454 27.82 -10.17 3.78
N PHE A 455 27.65 -10.76 2.60
CA PHE A 455 28.68 -10.80 1.57
C PHE A 455 29.06 -9.39 1.11
N TYR A 456 28.07 -8.56 0.76
CA TYR A 456 28.28 -7.17 0.37
C TYR A 456 29.04 -6.39 1.44
N LYS A 457 28.60 -6.46 2.71
CA LYS A 457 29.24 -5.75 3.83
C LYS A 457 30.71 -6.12 3.97
N GLY A 458 31.02 -7.41 3.94
CA GLY A 458 32.39 -7.91 4.05
C GLY A 458 33.28 -7.40 2.92
N ILE A 459 32.81 -7.48 1.67
CA ILE A 459 33.57 -6.99 0.52
C ILE A 459 33.72 -5.46 0.55
N LYS A 460 32.66 -4.73 0.89
CA LYS A 460 32.67 -3.26 0.98
C LYS A 460 33.71 -2.76 1.97
N GLU A 461 33.81 -3.40 3.13
CA GLU A 461 34.79 -3.06 4.14
C GLU A 461 36.23 -3.24 3.61
N VAL A 462 36.52 -4.37 2.95
CA VAL A 462 37.84 -4.63 2.37
C VAL A 462 38.17 -3.64 1.25
N VAL A 463 37.24 -3.42 0.32
CA VAL A 463 37.43 -2.48 -0.82
C VAL A 463 37.61 -1.03 -0.34
N SER A 464 36.94 -0.64 0.76
CA SER A 464 37.05 0.72 1.31
C SER A 464 38.41 1.01 1.94
N LYS A 465 39.08 -0.01 2.50
CA LYS A 465 40.40 0.10 3.15
C LYS A 465 41.57 0.03 2.17
N GLU A 466 41.36 -0.57 1.00
CA GLU A 466 42.40 -0.64 -0.02
C GLU A 466 42.63 0.76 -0.64
N SER A 467 43.89 1.08 -0.96
CA SER A 467 44.27 2.36 -1.59
C SER A 467 44.70 2.19 -3.04
N LYS A 468 45.18 1.00 -3.42
CA LYS A 468 45.63 0.69 -4.77
C LYS A 468 44.44 0.32 -5.65
N LYS A 469 44.28 1.07 -6.74
CA LYS A 469 43.18 0.87 -7.71
C LYS A 469 43.16 -0.55 -8.29
N GLU A 470 44.32 -1.08 -8.69
CA GLU A 470 44.46 -2.42 -9.27
C GLU A 470 44.01 -3.52 -8.28
N GLU A 471 44.33 -3.34 -7.00
CA GLU A 471 43.96 -4.29 -5.97
C GLU A 471 42.46 -4.22 -5.65
N LYS A 472 41.85 -3.02 -5.63
CA LYS A 472 40.39 -2.88 -5.56
C LYS A 472 39.69 -3.61 -6.70
N GLU A 473 40.19 -3.43 -7.92
CA GLU A 473 39.61 -4.08 -9.10
C GLU A 473 39.74 -5.60 -9.03
N ARG A 474 40.88 -6.12 -8.56
CA ARG A 474 41.09 -7.55 -8.31
C ARG A 474 40.11 -8.11 -7.27
N ILE A 475 39.95 -7.44 -6.13
CA ILE A 475 39.01 -7.82 -5.06
C ILE A 475 37.57 -7.82 -5.58
N THR A 476 37.17 -6.75 -6.27
CA THR A 476 35.84 -6.63 -6.87
C THR A 476 35.58 -7.74 -7.88
N ASN A 477 36.52 -8.04 -8.78
CA ASN A 477 36.35 -9.11 -9.76
C ASN A 477 36.23 -10.49 -9.11
N ASN A 478 37.01 -10.78 -8.07
CA ASN A 478 36.86 -12.01 -7.30
C ASN A 478 35.49 -12.08 -6.60
N ALA A 479 35.02 -10.96 -6.04
CA ALA A 479 33.70 -10.91 -5.41
C ALA A 479 32.57 -11.16 -6.41
N LEU A 480 32.69 -10.65 -7.64
CA LEU A 480 31.70 -10.90 -8.71
C LEU A 480 31.66 -12.37 -9.13
N LEU A 481 32.79 -13.08 -9.11
CA LEU A 481 32.83 -14.53 -9.38
C LEU A 481 32.15 -15.33 -8.27
N GLU A 482 32.35 -14.97 -7.00
CA GLU A 482 31.67 -15.64 -5.88
C GLU A 482 30.18 -15.34 -5.86
N LEU A 483 29.77 -14.11 -6.19
CA LEU A 483 28.36 -13.75 -6.37
C LEU A 483 27.72 -14.61 -7.47
N GLU A 484 28.38 -14.74 -8.62
CA GLU A 484 27.91 -15.57 -9.72
C GLU A 484 27.75 -17.05 -9.32
N LYS A 485 28.73 -17.61 -8.60
CA LYS A 485 28.61 -18.99 -8.06
C LYS A 485 27.42 -19.13 -7.11
N TYR A 486 27.21 -18.16 -6.24
CA TYR A 486 26.08 -18.19 -5.31
C TYR A 486 24.74 -18.14 -6.03
N PHE A 487 24.60 -17.22 -7.00
CA PHE A 487 23.40 -17.13 -7.83
C PHE A 487 23.14 -18.42 -8.61
N THR A 488 24.16 -18.98 -9.26
CA THR A 488 23.98 -20.16 -10.12
C THR A 488 23.77 -21.46 -9.35
N ASN A 489 24.39 -21.61 -8.18
CA ASN A 489 24.35 -22.87 -7.43
C ASN A 489 23.33 -22.87 -6.28
N SER A 490 22.96 -21.70 -5.75
CA SER A 490 22.12 -21.59 -4.55
C SER A 490 20.77 -20.94 -4.84
N ILE A 491 20.76 -19.82 -5.57
CA ILE A 491 19.50 -19.09 -5.85
C ILE A 491 18.78 -19.65 -7.07
N TYR A 492 19.48 -19.90 -8.17
CA TYR A 492 18.92 -20.38 -9.44
C TYR A 492 19.54 -21.72 -9.91
N PRO A 493 19.68 -22.74 -9.06
CA PRO A 493 20.12 -24.04 -9.53
C PRO A 493 19.03 -24.62 -10.44
N ILE A 494 19.32 -24.80 -11.73
CA ILE A 494 18.33 -25.35 -12.68
C ILE A 494 18.22 -26.86 -12.47
N LEU A 495 16.99 -27.39 -12.48
CA LEU A 495 16.76 -28.83 -12.43
C LEU A 495 17.33 -29.49 -13.69
N GLY A 496 18.10 -30.56 -13.53
CA GLY A 496 18.80 -31.21 -14.65
C GLY A 496 17.86 -31.56 -15.81
N GLY A 497 18.26 -31.18 -17.03
CA GLY A 497 17.48 -31.35 -18.25
C GLY A 497 16.51 -30.21 -18.55
N ARG A 498 16.43 -29.17 -17.71
CA ARG A 498 15.56 -27.99 -17.90
C ARG A 498 16.29 -26.77 -18.45
N GLU A 499 17.60 -26.82 -18.63
CA GLU A 499 18.46 -25.70 -19.01
C GLU A 499 18.08 -25.09 -20.37
N ASN A 500 17.78 -25.97 -21.34
CA ASN A 500 17.47 -25.60 -22.73
C ASN A 500 15.96 -25.51 -23.00
N ILE A 501 15.12 -25.67 -21.98
CA ILE A 501 13.67 -25.49 -22.11
C ILE A 501 13.38 -24.00 -22.22
N ILE A 502 12.52 -23.63 -23.17
CA ILE A 502 12.05 -22.26 -23.35
C ILE A 502 11.33 -21.81 -22.07
N ALA A 503 11.83 -20.75 -21.47
CA ALA A 503 11.29 -20.04 -20.33
C ALA A 503 10.01 -19.26 -20.71
N GLY A 504 9.24 -18.86 -19.71
CA GLY A 504 7.96 -18.16 -19.83
C GLY A 504 6.75 -19.06 -19.58
N GLY A 505 5.56 -18.52 -19.82
CA GLY A 505 4.29 -19.18 -19.49
C GLY A 505 3.87 -18.92 -18.04
N SER A 506 2.89 -19.69 -17.58
CA SER A 506 2.32 -19.53 -16.24
C SER A 506 1.87 -20.88 -15.69
N LEU A 507 2.04 -21.08 -14.39
CA LEU A 507 1.38 -22.14 -13.64
C LEU A 507 -0.14 -21.99 -13.74
N GLU A 508 -0.87 -23.09 -13.82
CA GLU A 508 -2.33 -23.08 -13.98
C GLU A 508 -3.06 -22.27 -12.91
N ALA A 509 -2.51 -22.18 -11.69
CA ALA A 509 -3.06 -21.35 -10.62
C ALA A 509 -3.11 -19.86 -10.97
N TYR A 510 -2.12 -19.36 -11.72
CA TYR A 510 -1.95 -17.93 -12.04
C TYR A 510 -2.24 -17.60 -13.50
N LYS A 511 -2.57 -18.59 -14.32
CA LYS A 511 -2.74 -18.41 -15.76
C LYS A 511 -4.00 -17.59 -16.08
N LYS A 512 -3.92 -16.73 -17.10
CA LYS A 512 -5.11 -16.03 -17.64
C LYS A 512 -6.14 -17.07 -18.08
N LYS A 513 -7.40 -16.90 -17.66
CA LYS A 513 -8.50 -17.67 -18.25
C LYS A 513 -8.60 -17.25 -19.71
N THR A 514 -8.34 -18.18 -20.63
CA THR A 514 -8.75 -18.00 -22.02
C THR A 514 -10.27 -17.92 -22.03
N GLU A 515 -10.83 -16.81 -22.51
CA GLU A 515 -12.24 -16.78 -22.87
C GLU A 515 -12.48 -18.00 -23.76
N LYS A 516 -13.34 -18.92 -23.29
CA LYS A 516 -13.87 -19.96 -24.17
C LYS A 516 -14.44 -19.22 -25.35
N GLN A 517 -13.84 -19.38 -26.54
CA GLN A 517 -14.56 -19.14 -27.77
C GLN A 517 -15.81 -20.00 -27.68
N ILE A 518 -16.94 -19.39 -27.35
CA ILE A 518 -18.23 -20.03 -27.48
C ILE A 518 -18.33 -20.37 -28.97
N SER A 519 -18.21 -21.67 -29.25
CA SER A 519 -18.45 -22.20 -30.58
C SER A 519 -19.81 -21.66 -31.06
N PRO A 520 -19.93 -21.13 -32.29
CA PRO A 520 -21.21 -20.74 -32.87
C PRO A 520 -22.26 -21.87 -32.88
N SER A 521 -21.87 -23.13 -32.58
CA SER A 521 -22.77 -24.28 -32.52
C SER A 521 -23.62 -24.39 -31.25
N GLU A 522 -23.38 -23.59 -30.20
CA GLU A 522 -24.17 -23.64 -28.95
C GLU A 522 -25.20 -22.51 -28.83
N LYS A 523 -25.43 -21.75 -29.91
CA LYS A 523 -26.63 -20.92 -30.07
C LYS A 523 -27.61 -21.58 -31.03
N LYS A 524 -28.34 -22.58 -30.57
CA LYS A 524 -29.63 -22.96 -31.14
C LYS A 524 -30.65 -23.21 -30.04
#